data_AF-A0A2G9LXG5-F1
#
_entry.id   AF-A0A2G9LXG5-F1
#
_cell.length_a   1.000
_cell.length_b   1.000
_cell.length_c   1.000
_cell.angle_alpha   90.00
_cell.angle_beta   90.00
_cell.angle_gamma   90.00
#
_symmetry.space_group_name_H-M   'P 1'
#
loop_
_entity.id
_entity.type
_entity.pdbx_description
1 polymer ?
#
loop_
_entity_poly.entity_id
_entity_poly.type
_entity_poly.pdbx_seq_one_letter_code
_entity_poly.pdbx_strand_id
1 'polypeptide(L)'
;MHFYNFCFFTNRRLTFLAHDLKITPQILKFLLVYSFAILVNFLISLLVKFYLGGGILESNLASFVGIVCALPISFFGSNFWVFKDK
;
A
#
# COMPACT_ATOMS: atom_id res chain seq x y z
N MET A 1 10.26 -7.88 -9.11
CA MET A 1 9.05 -7.79 -9.96
C MET A 1 7.98 -8.84 -9.61
N HIS A 2 8.35 -10.07 -9.21
CA HIS A 2 7.37 -11.13 -8.88
C HIS A 2 6.42 -10.83 -7.71
N PHE A 3 6.89 -10.18 -6.65
CA PHE A 3 6.07 -9.89 -5.46
C PHE A 3 4.89 -8.94 -5.73
N TYR A 4 5.12 -7.86 -6.48
CA TYR A 4 4.08 -6.89 -6.84
C TYR A 4 3.01 -7.49 -7.75
N ASN A 5 3.41 -8.35 -8.69
CA ASN A 5 2.47 -9.09 -9.53
C ASN A 5 1.58 -10.02 -8.68
N PHE A 6 2.18 -10.76 -7.74
CA PHE A 6 1.40 -11.61 -6.84
C PHE A 6 0.39 -10.80 -6.02
N CYS A 7 0.81 -9.68 -5.40
CA CYS A 7 -0.10 -8.80 -4.68
C CYS A 7 -1.24 -8.27 -5.58
N PHE A 8 -0.93 -7.87 -6.82
CA PHE A 8 -1.95 -7.39 -7.75
C PHE A 8 -3.00 -8.47 -8.09
N PHE A 9 -2.56 -9.67 -8.46
CA PHE A 9 -3.48 -10.76 -8.81
C PHE A 9 -4.29 -11.26 -7.62
N THR A 10 -3.66 -11.37 -6.45
CA THR A 10 -4.34 -11.77 -5.21
C THR A 10 -5.38 -10.75 -4.79
N ASN A 11 -5.04 -9.46 -4.77
CA ASN A 11 -5.99 -8.40 -4.44
C ASN A 11 -7.13 -8.32 -5.47
N ARG A 12 -6.83 -8.43 -6.75
CA ARG A 12 -7.84 -8.39 -7.82
C ARG A 12 -8.81 -9.57 -7.74
N ARG A 13 -8.30 -10.78 -7.49
CA ARG A 13 -9.08 -12.04 -7.58
C ARG A 13 -9.73 -12.45 -6.28
N LEU A 14 -9.09 -12.20 -5.13
CA LEU A 14 -9.59 -12.66 -3.83
C LEU A 14 -10.18 -11.52 -2.99
N THR A 15 -9.55 -10.35 -3.00
CA THR A 15 -9.94 -9.26 -2.09
C THR A 15 -11.03 -8.36 -2.66
N PHE A 16 -10.92 -8.01 -3.94
CA PHE A 16 -11.82 -7.07 -4.60
C PHE A 16 -12.71 -7.69 -5.68
N LEU A 17 -12.55 -8.99 -5.96
CA LEU A 17 -13.40 -9.74 -6.91
C LEU A 17 -13.67 -9.01 -8.25
N ALA A 18 -12.69 -8.26 -8.75
CA ALA A 18 -12.88 -7.38 -9.90
C ALA A 18 -12.74 -8.15 -11.21
N HIS A 19 -13.87 -8.49 -11.83
CA HIS A 19 -13.96 -9.33 -13.02
C HIS A 19 -14.06 -8.54 -14.35
N ASP A 20 -14.54 -7.29 -14.34
CA ASP A 20 -15.11 -6.68 -15.57
C ASP A 20 -14.27 -5.59 -16.28
N LEU A 21 -13.10 -5.20 -15.75
CA LEU A 21 -12.32 -4.08 -16.31
C LEU A 21 -10.97 -4.51 -16.93
N LYS A 22 -10.55 -3.76 -17.97
CA LYS A 22 -9.25 -3.92 -18.66
C LYS A 22 -8.10 -3.86 -17.65
N ILE A 23 -7.19 -4.83 -17.73
CA ILE A 23 -6.10 -5.04 -16.76
C ILE A 23 -5.07 -3.90 -16.78
N THR A 24 -4.71 -3.41 -17.97
CA THR A 24 -3.64 -2.41 -18.16
C THR A 24 -3.84 -1.11 -17.36
N PRO A 25 -5.01 -0.44 -17.41
CA PRO A 25 -5.24 0.75 -16.58
C PRO A 25 -5.32 0.43 -15.07
N GLN A 26 -5.70 -0.78 -14.69
CA GLN A 26 -5.71 -1.19 -13.27
C GLN A 26 -4.29 -1.34 -12.73
N ILE A 27 -3.35 -1.88 -13.51
CA ILE A 27 -1.94 -2.01 -13.09
C ILE A 27 -1.33 -0.62 -12.85
N LEU A 28 -1.59 0.35 -13.73
CA LEU A 28 -1.07 1.72 -13.56
C LEU A 28 -1.63 2.39 -12.30
N LYS A 29 -2.94 2.28 -12.06
CA LYS A 29 -3.56 2.80 -10.84
C LYS A 29 -3.04 2.08 -9.59
N PHE A 30 -2.86 0.76 -9.65
CA PHE A 30 -2.32 -0.03 -8.57
C PHE A 30 -0.91 0.42 -8.20
N LEU A 31 -0.04 0.63 -9.21
CA LEU A 31 1.29 1.17 -9.01
C LEU A 31 1.24 2.55 -8.34
N LEU A 32 0.39 3.46 -8.81
CA LEU A 32 0.25 4.78 -8.20
C LEU A 32 -0.19 4.72 -6.74
N VAL A 33 -1.20 3.91 -6.41
CA VAL A 33 -1.69 3.75 -5.04
C VAL A 33 -0.61 3.16 -4.13
N TYR A 34 0.10 2.13 -4.59
CA TYR A 34 1.16 1.50 -3.79
C TYR A 34 2.40 2.39 -3.66
N SER A 35 2.78 3.13 -4.70
CA SER A 35 3.85 4.14 -4.62
C SER A 35 3.50 5.23 -3.61
N PHE A 36 2.26 5.69 -3.60
CA PHE A 36 1.79 6.66 -2.60
C PHE A 36 1.81 6.07 -1.19
N ALA A 37 1.34 4.83 -1.00
CA ALA A 37 1.38 4.14 0.29
C ALA A 37 2.81 3.95 0.81
N ILE A 38 3.77 3.63 -0.07
CA ILE A 38 5.20 3.53 0.29
C ILE A 38 5.74 4.89 0.75
N LEU A 39 5.39 5.96 0.04
CA LEU A 39 5.80 7.31 0.40
C LEU A 39 5.25 7.71 1.77
N VAL A 40 3.97 7.42 2.04
CA VAL A 40 3.37 7.67 3.35
C VAL A 40 4.02 6.82 4.45
N ASN A 41 4.28 5.53 4.19
CA ASN A 41 5.01 4.67 5.12
C ASN A 41 6.37 5.29 5.49
N PHE A 42 7.13 5.72 4.48
CA PHE A 42 8.45 6.32 4.67
C PHE A 42 8.37 7.61 5.50
N LEU A 43 7.45 8.51 5.16
CA LEU A 43 7.28 9.79 5.86
C LEU A 43 6.86 9.58 7.32
N ILE A 44 5.92 8.67 7.59
CA ILE A 44 5.46 8.38 8.94
C ILE A 44 6.57 7.70 9.75
N SER A 45 7.27 6.72 9.16
CA SER A 45 8.41 6.07 9.83
C SER A 45 9.51 7.10 10.17
N LEU A 46 9.79 8.04 9.26
CA LEU A 46 10.76 9.10 9.48
C LEU A 46 10.32 10.05 10.60
N LEU A 47 9.05 10.48 10.61
CA LEU A 47 8.49 11.33 11.66
C LEU A 47 8.54 10.62 13.02
N VAL A 48 8.08 9.38 13.10
CA VAL A 48 8.08 8.61 14.36
C VAL A 48 9.51 8.43 14.87
N LYS A 49 10.47 8.12 14.00
CA LYS A 49 11.88 8.02 14.38
C LYS A 49 12.45 9.35 14.85
N PHE A 50 12.06 10.47 14.23
CA PHE A 50 12.47 11.81 14.67
C PHE A 50 11.98 12.12 16.09
N TYR A 51 10.75 11.71 16.46
CA TYR A 51 10.18 11.96 17.78
C TYR A 51 10.60 10.95 18.86
N LEU A 52 10.75 9.66 18.53
CA LEU A 52 11.09 8.61 19.51
C LEU A 52 12.60 8.45 19.73
N GLY A 53 13.45 8.92 18.81
CA GLY A 53 14.89 8.77 18.88
C GLY A 53 15.45 7.61 18.04
N GLY A 54 16.76 7.38 18.17
CA GLY A 54 17.53 6.55 17.23
C GLY A 54 17.78 5.09 17.62
N GLY A 55 17.19 4.61 18.71
CA GLY A 55 17.43 3.23 19.16
C GLY A 55 16.80 2.17 18.25
N ILE A 56 17.21 0.92 18.47
CA ILE A 56 16.79 -0.23 17.67
C ILE A 56 15.29 -0.51 17.86
N LEU A 57 14.79 -0.38 19.10
CA LEU A 57 13.39 -0.64 19.43
C LEU A 57 12.46 0.41 18.80
N GLU A 58 12.91 1.66 18.82
CA GLU A 58 12.27 2.85 18.28
C GLU A 58 12.23 2.81 16.76
N SER A 59 13.30 2.32 16.12
CA SER A 59 13.33 2.11 14.66
C SER A 59 12.34 1.01 14.20
N ASN A 60 12.17 -0.04 15.00
CA ASN A 60 11.19 -1.09 14.72
C ASN A 60 9.75 -0.59 14.94
N LEU A 61 9.50 0.18 16.00
CA LEU A 61 8.21 0.82 16.25
C LEU A 61 7.85 1.81 15.15
N ALA A 62 8.80 2.64 14.71
CA ALA A 62 8.60 3.56 13.59
C ALA A 62 8.20 2.85 12.30
N SER A 63 8.89 1.76 11.97
CA SER A 63 8.56 0.92 10.80
C SER A 63 7.17 0.29 10.93
N PHE A 64 6.82 -0.20 12.12
CA PHE A 64 5.50 -0.78 12.38
C PHE A 64 4.37 0.24 12.20
N VAL A 65 4.52 1.44 12.78
CA VAL A 65 3.53 2.52 12.66
C VAL A 65 3.37 2.95 11.20
N GLY A 66 4.47 3.10 10.46
CA GLY A 66 4.42 3.43 9.04
C GLY A 66 3.66 2.39 8.21
N ILE A 67 3.89 1.09 8.46
CA ILE A 67 3.16 0.00 7.79
C ILE A 67 1.68 0.05 8.13
N VAL A 68 1.33 0.20 9.41
CA VAL A 68 -0.07 0.25 9.87
C VAL A 68 -0.82 1.42 9.21
N CYS A 69 -0.17 2.57 9.03
CA CYS A 69 -0.77 3.71 8.34
C CYS A 69 -0.86 3.53 6.81
N ALA A 70 0.07 2.80 6.19
CA ALA A 70 0.07 2.56 4.74
C ALA A 70 -0.96 1.52 4.29
N LEU A 71 -1.33 0.57 5.17
CA LEU A 71 -2.34 -0.45 4.90
C LEU A 71 -3.72 0.12 4.53
N PRO A 72 -4.36 1.02 5.30
CA PRO A 72 -5.66 1.57 4.93
C PRO A 72 -5.60 2.39 3.65
N ILE A 73 -4.50 3.10 3.40
CA ILE A 73 -4.31 3.89 2.17
C ILE A 73 -4.27 2.98 0.95
N SER A 74 -3.45 1.93 1.00
CA SER A 74 -3.35 0.96 -0.09
C SER A 74 -4.64 0.16 -0.28
N PHE A 75 -5.33 -0.20 0.80
CA PHE A 75 -6.61 -0.89 0.77
C PHE A 75 -7.73 -0.02 0.16
N PHE A 76 -7.98 1.17 0.71
CA PHE A 76 -9.05 2.03 0.22
C PHE A 76 -8.75 2.59 -1.17
N GLY A 77 -7.50 2.94 -1.47
CA GLY A 77 -7.09 3.32 -2.82
C GLY A 77 -7.33 2.20 -3.83
N SER A 78 -7.08 0.95 -3.44
CA SER A 78 -7.36 -0.20 -4.29
C SER A 78 -8.85 -0.45 -4.46
N ASN A 79 -9.62 -0.41 -3.37
CA ASN A 79 -11.07 -0.64 -3.37
C ASN A 79 -11.84 0.40 -4.20
N PHE A 80 -11.60 1.69 -3.94
CA PHE A 80 -12.42 2.77 -4.51
C PHE A 80 -11.94 3.25 -5.87
N TRP A 81 -10.70 2.96 -6.27
CA TRP A 81 -10.12 3.53 -7.50
C TRP A 81 -9.51 2.52 -8.46
N VAL A 82 -8.75 1.56 -7.95
CA VAL A 82 -8.07 0.54 -8.79
C VAL A 82 -9.07 -0.50 -9.28
N PHE A 83 -9.84 -1.08 -8.35
CA PHE A 83 -10.75 -2.20 -8.57
C PHE A 83 -12.21 -1.79 -8.43
N LYS A 84 -12.53 -0.51 -8.60
CA LYS A 84 -13.90 -0.02 -8.54
C LYS A 84 -14.77 -0.79 -9.54
N ASP A 85 -15.60 -1.68 -9.03
CA ASP A 85 -16.69 -2.28 -9.80
C ASP A 85 -17.64 -1.16 -10.22
N LYS A 86 -18.00 -1.18 -11.51
CA LYS A 86 -19.05 -0.32 -12.04
C LYS A 86 -20.36 -1.08 -12.01
#